data_AF-A0A7V1Z840-F1
#
_entry.id   AF-A0A7V1Z840-F1
#
_cell.length_a   1.000
_cell.length_b   1.000
_cell.length_c   1.000
_cell.angle_alpha   90.00
_cell.angle_beta   90.00
_cell.angle_gamma   90.00
#
_symmetry.space_group_name_H-M   'P 1'
#
loop_
_entity.id
_entity.type
_entity.pdbx_description
1 polymer ?
#
loop_
_entity_poly.entity_id
_entity_poly.type
_entity_poly.pdbx_seq_one_letter_code
_entity_poly.pdbx_strand_id
1 'polypeptide(L)'
;MSAIRNAFLRVERLEDRDLPAGTVTAALAAGTLTLTGDALANNLEVRINNGNVTLKGKGTTIVGGTSFAGVNDIVINLGNGDDRVTVRGRTLAGNLTIDLGNGNDHAQLKKLSVTGNVSVTGGAGNDRVKIEDDVFVDGNVTVTTNVGNDHVDIEELHVTGTTSVDTGLGNDKVEIEQSEFSGAATILLGDGNDRIKLEDVSFAAASTVDGGNGTDKLKQEDVSGPVNYLNFP
;
A
#
# COMPACT_ATOMS: atom_id res chain seq x y z
N MET A 1 52.82 -2.60 55.05
CA MET A 1 51.46 -2.25 54.57
C MET A 1 51.61 -1.35 53.36
N SER A 2 51.25 -1.81 52.17
CA SER A 2 51.22 -0.99 50.95
C SER A 2 49.86 -1.20 50.30
N ALA A 3 49.07 -0.13 50.20
CA ALA A 3 47.68 -0.18 49.76
C ALA A 3 47.61 -0.24 48.22
N ILE A 4 46.83 -1.21 47.72
CA ILE A 4 46.48 -1.37 46.31
C ILE A 4 45.49 -0.26 45.93
N ARG A 5 45.83 0.61 44.98
CA ARG A 5 44.92 1.60 44.41
C ARG A 5 44.20 0.99 43.19
N ASN A 6 42.92 0.66 43.35
CA ASN A 6 42.04 0.32 42.24
C ASN A 6 41.69 1.59 41.45
N ALA A 7 42.18 1.71 40.22
CA ALA A 7 41.69 2.70 39.28
C ALA A 7 40.44 2.14 38.59
N PHE A 8 39.29 2.74 38.89
CA PHE A 8 38.00 2.41 38.28
C PHE A 8 38.02 2.75 36.77
N LEU A 9 37.63 1.80 35.92
CA LEU A 9 37.26 2.11 34.53
C LEU A 9 35.99 2.97 34.55
N ARG A 10 36.06 4.18 33.99
CA ARG A 10 34.87 4.95 33.65
C ARG A 10 34.27 4.33 32.40
N VAL A 11 33.08 3.75 32.54
CA VAL A 11 32.22 3.47 31.39
C VAL A 11 31.61 4.81 30.97
N GLU A 12 32.05 5.36 29.84
CA GLU A 12 31.33 6.45 29.20
C GLU A 12 29.96 5.93 28.77
N ARG A 13 28.89 6.70 29.02
CA ARG A 13 27.58 6.38 28.46
C ARG A 13 27.73 6.39 26.95
N LEU A 14 27.38 5.27 26.31
CA LEU A 14 27.11 5.22 24.87
C LEU A 14 26.20 6.40 24.53
N GLU A 15 26.56 7.22 23.54
CA GLU A 15 25.65 8.20 22.97
C GLU A 15 24.36 7.48 22.56
N ASP A 16 23.20 8.08 22.83
CA ASP A 16 21.94 7.54 22.35
C ASP A 16 22.03 7.46 20.82
N ARG A 17 21.90 6.25 20.28
CA ARG A 17 21.70 6.04 18.84
C ARG A 17 20.28 6.50 18.52
N ASP A 18 20.06 7.81 18.51
CA ASP A 18 18.87 8.39 17.90
C ASP A 18 18.98 8.07 16.40
N LEU A 19 18.35 6.97 16.00
CA LEU A 19 18.07 6.75 14.59
C LEU A 19 17.22 7.94 14.16
N PRO A 20 17.65 8.74 13.19
CA PRO A 20 16.88 9.90 12.77
C PRO A 20 15.48 9.42 12.38
N ALA A 21 14.46 10.01 13.00
CA ALA A 21 13.08 9.77 12.60
C ALA A 21 12.93 10.22 11.15
N GLY A 22 12.33 9.36 10.31
CA GLY A 22 11.96 9.75 8.96
C GLY A 22 11.04 10.97 8.95
N THR A 23 11.03 11.73 7.87
CA THR A 23 10.30 12.99 7.75
C THR A 23 9.36 12.98 6.56
N VAL A 24 8.09 13.30 6.80
CA VAL A 24 7.09 13.52 5.75
C VAL A 24 6.69 14.99 5.72
N THR A 25 6.85 15.63 4.57
CA THR A 25 6.35 16.99 4.33
C THR A 25 4.96 16.94 3.74
N ALA A 26 4.00 17.61 4.38
CA ALA A 26 2.62 17.72 3.95
C ALA A 26 2.33 19.13 3.41
N ALA A 27 1.77 19.20 2.21
CA ALA A 27 1.41 20.45 1.55
C ALA A 27 0.04 20.33 0.86
N LEU A 28 -0.84 21.30 1.09
CA LEU A 28 -2.13 21.39 0.42
C LEU A 28 -2.10 22.54 -0.59
N ALA A 29 -2.32 22.22 -1.87
CA ALA A 29 -2.42 23.20 -2.94
C ALA A 29 -3.59 22.83 -3.87
N ALA A 30 -4.44 23.81 -4.19
CA ALA A 30 -5.58 23.65 -5.12
C ALA A 30 -6.50 22.43 -4.84
N GLY A 31 -6.62 22.02 -3.56
CA GLY A 31 -7.44 20.87 -3.17
C GLY A 31 -6.70 19.52 -3.20
N THR A 32 -5.44 19.48 -3.62
CA THR A 32 -4.60 18.27 -3.58
C THR A 32 -3.68 18.33 -2.37
N LEU A 33 -3.81 17.35 -1.45
CA LEU A 33 -2.87 17.14 -0.36
C LEU A 33 -1.74 16.25 -0.85
N THR A 34 -0.53 16.81 -0.93
CA THR A 34 0.69 16.08 -1.27
C THR A 34 1.49 15.78 -0.01
N LEU A 35 1.83 14.52 0.19
CA LEU A 35 2.68 14.02 1.27
C LEU A 35 3.98 13.50 0.63
N THR A 36 5.12 14.05 1.03
CA THR A 36 6.43 13.70 0.48
C THR A 36 7.35 13.22 1.57
N GLY A 37 7.74 11.95 1.52
CA GLY A 37 8.70 11.34 2.42
C GLY A 37 10.14 11.72 2.13
N ASP A 38 11.04 11.33 3.04
CA ASP A 38 12.48 11.43 2.87
C ASP A 38 13.08 10.08 2.40
N ALA A 39 14.39 9.89 2.55
CA ALA A 39 15.04 8.63 2.16
C ALA A 39 15.15 7.62 3.33
N LEU A 40 14.39 7.86 4.40
CA LEU A 40 14.37 7.02 5.60
C LEU A 40 12.98 6.40 5.73
N ALA A 41 12.89 5.29 6.46
CA ALA A 41 11.61 4.66 6.75
C ALA A 41 10.61 5.65 7.37
N ASN A 42 9.46 5.79 6.72
CA ASN A 42 8.33 6.61 7.12
C ASN A 42 7.17 5.72 7.55
N ASN A 43 6.45 6.12 8.60
CA ASN A 43 5.29 5.41 9.11
C ASN A 43 4.18 6.41 9.40
N LEU A 44 3.17 6.39 8.53
CA LEU A 44 2.17 7.42 8.41
C LEU A 44 0.76 6.84 8.48
N GLU A 45 -0.12 7.52 9.19
CA GLU A 45 -1.55 7.24 9.16
C GLU A 45 -2.30 8.48 8.66
N VAL A 46 -3.06 8.30 7.58
CA VAL A 46 -3.91 9.31 6.94
C VAL A 46 -5.36 8.97 7.24
N ARG A 47 -6.04 9.84 8.00
CA ARG A 47 -7.47 9.70 8.30
C ARG A 47 -8.29 10.72 7.52
N ILE A 48 -9.23 10.24 6.73
CA ILE A 48 -10.11 11.04 5.86
C ILE A 48 -11.50 11.16 6.47
N ASN A 49 -12.06 12.36 6.46
CA ASN A 49 -13.40 12.65 6.94
C ASN A 49 -14.05 13.73 6.07
N ASN A 50 -14.58 13.31 4.92
CA ASN A 50 -15.36 14.13 3.98
C ASN A 50 -14.67 15.46 3.64
N GLY A 51 -13.47 15.39 3.07
CA GLY A 51 -12.65 16.55 2.69
C GLY A 51 -11.79 17.16 3.81
N ASN A 52 -11.95 16.68 5.05
CA ASN A 52 -10.98 16.93 6.12
C ASN A 52 -10.03 15.75 6.23
N VAL A 53 -8.73 16.01 6.33
CA VAL A 53 -7.70 14.99 6.46
C VAL A 53 -6.86 15.27 7.70
N THR A 54 -6.63 14.24 8.50
CA THR A 54 -5.70 14.30 9.64
C THR A 54 -4.58 13.28 9.47
N LEU A 55 -3.36 13.72 9.73
CA LEU A 55 -2.14 12.93 9.59
C LEU A 55 -1.57 12.59 10.96
N LYS A 56 -1.06 11.38 11.10
CA LYS A 56 -0.34 10.94 12.30
C LYS A 56 0.93 10.18 11.91
N GLY A 57 2.09 10.73 12.25
CA GLY A 57 3.38 10.05 12.14
C GLY A 57 3.61 9.12 13.33
N LYS A 58 4.13 7.93 13.08
CA LYS A 58 4.47 6.91 14.10
C LYS A 58 5.97 6.64 14.07
N GLY A 59 6.75 7.49 14.73
CA GLY A 59 8.21 7.51 14.55
C GLY A 59 8.64 8.26 13.28
N THR A 60 7.73 9.05 12.72
CA THR A 60 7.96 9.93 11.58
C THR A 60 7.53 11.34 11.95
N THR A 61 8.38 12.31 11.62
CA THR A 61 8.10 13.73 11.82
C THR A 61 7.26 14.25 10.67
N ILE A 62 6.16 14.94 10.95
CA ILE A 62 5.33 15.58 9.91
C ILE A 62 5.63 17.07 9.88
N VAL A 63 6.07 17.56 8.72
CA VAL A 63 6.31 18.97 8.43
C VAL A 63 5.14 19.54 7.62
N GLY A 64 4.78 20.81 7.80
CA GLY A 64 3.71 21.46 7.04
C GLY A 64 2.30 21.35 7.63
N GLY A 65 2.13 20.54 8.68
CA GLY A 65 0.89 20.44 9.46
C GLY A 65 0.30 19.05 9.46
N THR A 66 -0.58 18.78 10.42
CA THR A 66 -1.22 17.46 10.61
C THR A 66 -2.72 17.46 10.36
N SER A 67 -3.32 18.60 10.02
CA SER A 67 -4.75 18.73 9.75
C SER A 67 -4.98 19.64 8.56
N PHE A 68 -5.75 19.16 7.59
CA PHE A 68 -6.06 19.84 6.34
C PHE A 68 -7.56 19.79 6.07
N ALA A 69 -8.11 20.86 5.49
CA ALA A 69 -9.51 20.94 5.09
C ALA A 69 -9.61 21.34 3.62
N GLY A 70 -10.69 20.95 2.95
CA GLY A 70 -10.86 21.18 1.52
C GLY A 70 -9.97 20.29 0.65
N VAL A 71 -9.65 19.09 1.12
CA VAL A 71 -8.90 18.09 0.37
C VAL A 71 -9.84 17.31 -0.54
N ASN A 72 -9.56 17.33 -1.83
CA ASN A 72 -10.25 16.54 -2.85
C ASN A 72 -9.40 15.34 -3.26
N ASP A 73 -8.12 15.57 -3.54
CA ASP A 73 -7.17 14.54 -3.97
C ASP A 73 -6.07 14.37 -2.92
N ILE A 74 -5.54 13.16 -2.81
CA ILE A 74 -4.39 12.84 -1.96
C ILE A 74 -3.32 12.17 -2.81
N VAL A 75 -2.10 12.71 -2.75
CA VAL A 75 -0.91 12.15 -3.37
C VAL A 75 0.11 11.88 -2.26
N ILE A 76 0.58 10.64 -2.15
CA ILE A 76 1.56 10.21 -1.16
C ILE A 76 2.74 9.65 -1.94
N ASN A 77 3.93 10.24 -1.78
CA ASN A 77 5.18 9.77 -2.36
C ASN A 77 6.18 9.60 -1.23
N LEU A 78 6.58 8.38 -0.86
CA LEU A 78 7.39 8.13 0.33
C LEU A 78 8.89 7.99 0.03
N GLY A 79 9.26 7.47 -1.13
CA GLY A 79 10.60 7.66 -1.67
C GLY A 79 11.51 6.44 -1.51
N ASN A 80 12.46 6.47 -0.59
CA ASN A 80 13.28 5.29 -0.30
C ASN A 80 13.15 4.95 1.19
N GLY A 81 13.38 3.68 1.52
CA GLY A 81 13.33 3.18 2.89
C GLY A 81 12.10 2.30 3.08
N ASP A 82 12.06 1.52 4.17
CA ASP A 82 10.94 0.60 4.41
C ASP A 82 9.73 1.35 4.99
N ASP A 83 8.87 1.82 4.09
CA ASP A 83 7.78 2.73 4.35
C ASP A 83 6.48 2.03 4.72
N ARG A 84 5.65 2.71 5.51
CA ARG A 84 4.34 2.24 5.94
C ARG A 84 3.32 3.35 5.89
N VAL A 85 2.23 3.13 5.18
CA VAL A 85 1.11 4.06 5.13
C VAL A 85 -0.21 3.34 5.34
N THR A 86 -1.00 3.85 6.28
CA THR A 86 -2.40 3.45 6.45
C THR A 86 -3.30 4.61 6.05
N VAL A 87 -4.13 4.44 5.02
CA VAL A 87 -5.18 5.37 4.63
C VAL A 87 -6.53 4.81 5.07
N ARG A 88 -7.30 5.58 5.82
CA ARG A 88 -8.62 5.14 6.30
C ARG A 88 -9.60 6.27 6.52
N GLY A 89 -10.89 5.97 6.60
CA GLY A 89 -11.85 6.90 7.17
C GLY A 89 -13.24 6.86 6.55
N ARG A 90 -13.57 7.86 5.74
CA ARG A 90 -14.87 8.00 5.06
C ARG A 90 -14.64 8.31 3.59
N THR A 91 -15.38 9.26 3.04
CA THR A 91 -15.34 9.58 1.61
C THR A 91 -14.20 10.53 1.26
N LEU A 92 -13.41 10.16 0.25
CA LEU A 92 -12.53 11.03 -0.53
C LEU A 92 -13.20 11.32 -1.88
N ALA A 93 -13.40 12.60 -2.20
CA ALA A 93 -14.15 12.99 -3.39
C ALA A 93 -13.36 12.83 -4.70
N GLY A 94 -12.04 13.00 -4.63
CA GLY A 94 -11.13 12.87 -5.78
C GLY A 94 -10.34 11.58 -5.73
N ASN A 95 -9.11 11.65 -6.21
CA ASN A 95 -8.22 10.50 -6.40
C ASN A 95 -7.33 10.28 -5.17
N LEU A 96 -6.97 9.01 -4.96
CA LEU A 96 -5.92 8.60 -4.03
C LEU A 96 -4.76 7.99 -4.83
N THR A 97 -3.59 8.59 -4.71
CA THR A 97 -2.36 8.09 -5.31
C THR A 97 -1.33 7.85 -4.21
N ILE A 98 -0.78 6.65 -4.17
CA ILE A 98 0.26 6.24 -3.23
C ILE A 98 1.41 5.65 -4.04
N ASP A 99 2.59 6.21 -3.86
CA ASP A 99 3.88 5.73 -4.37
C ASP A 99 4.77 5.51 -3.14
N LEU A 100 5.06 4.25 -2.85
CA LEU A 100 5.88 3.86 -1.71
C LEU A 100 7.36 4.06 -2.05
N GLY A 101 7.76 3.68 -3.26
CA GLY A 101 9.09 3.91 -3.80
C GLY A 101 9.99 2.68 -3.61
N ASN A 102 11.26 2.83 -3.24
CA ASN A 102 12.11 1.65 -3.04
C ASN A 102 12.22 1.29 -1.56
N GLY A 103 11.99 0.03 -1.22
CA GLY A 103 11.93 -0.43 0.15
C GLY A 103 11.12 -1.71 0.24
N ASN A 104 11.07 -2.32 1.43
CA ASN A 104 10.05 -3.34 1.70
C ASN A 104 8.87 -2.64 2.37
N ASP A 105 7.92 -2.21 1.55
CA ASP A 105 6.93 -1.23 1.95
C ASP A 105 5.59 -1.87 2.32
N HIS A 106 4.74 -1.09 2.95
CA HIS A 106 3.39 -1.51 3.31
C HIS A 106 2.37 -0.38 3.14
N ALA A 107 1.48 -0.52 2.16
CA ALA A 107 0.28 0.29 2.03
C ALA A 107 -0.95 -0.47 2.55
N GLN A 108 -1.78 0.19 3.35
CA GLN A 108 -3.03 -0.34 3.85
C GLN A 108 -4.15 0.67 3.62
N LEU A 109 -5.18 0.30 2.86
CA LEU A 109 -6.41 1.05 2.68
C LEU A 109 -7.53 0.34 3.42
N LYS A 110 -8.29 1.07 4.26
CA LYS A 110 -9.42 0.46 4.96
C LYS A 110 -10.54 1.40 5.34
N LYS A 111 -11.78 0.90 5.34
CA LYS A 111 -13.00 1.67 5.67
C LYS A 111 -13.00 2.98 4.90
N LEU A 112 -13.04 2.88 3.58
CA LEU A 112 -12.78 4.03 2.70
C LEU A 112 -13.74 4.01 1.50
N SER A 113 -14.25 5.18 1.13
CA SER A 113 -14.94 5.35 -0.16
C SER A 113 -14.20 6.40 -0.97
N VAL A 114 -13.80 6.06 -2.21
CA VAL A 114 -13.09 6.96 -3.12
C VAL A 114 -13.92 7.13 -4.38
N THR A 115 -14.37 8.36 -4.65
CA THR A 115 -15.16 8.63 -5.86
C THR A 115 -14.29 8.75 -7.12
N GLY A 116 -13.00 9.10 -6.95
CA GLY A 116 -12.02 9.07 -8.02
C GLY A 116 -11.34 7.71 -8.18
N ASN A 117 -10.13 7.73 -8.74
CA ASN A 117 -9.29 6.55 -8.89
C ASN A 117 -8.44 6.30 -7.64
N VAL A 118 -8.09 5.04 -7.43
CA VAL A 118 -7.08 4.61 -6.45
C VAL A 118 -5.90 4.03 -7.22
N SER A 119 -4.69 4.52 -6.94
CA SER A 119 -3.44 3.99 -7.46
C SER A 119 -2.47 3.76 -6.32
N VAL A 120 -1.90 2.55 -6.24
CA VAL A 120 -0.86 2.17 -5.28
C VAL A 120 0.32 1.58 -6.05
N THR A 121 1.50 2.15 -5.86
CA THR A 121 2.76 1.66 -6.42
C THR A 121 3.70 1.29 -5.28
N GLY A 122 4.18 0.04 -5.27
CA GLY A 122 5.23 -0.47 -4.38
C GLY A 122 6.57 0.10 -4.81
N GLY A 123 7.25 -0.60 -5.72
CA GLY A 123 8.48 -0.16 -6.37
C GLY A 123 9.51 -1.27 -6.32
N ALA A 124 10.75 -1.02 -5.88
CA ALA A 124 11.70 -2.12 -5.73
C ALA A 124 11.80 -2.58 -4.27
N GLY A 125 11.61 -3.87 -4.03
CA GLY A 125 11.67 -4.53 -2.72
C GLY A 125 10.43 -5.39 -2.48
N ASN A 126 10.35 -6.10 -1.35
CA ASN A 126 9.22 -7.00 -1.09
C ASN A 126 8.08 -6.23 -0.41
N ASP A 127 7.09 -5.86 -1.21
CA ASP A 127 6.02 -4.95 -0.82
C ASP A 127 4.77 -5.67 -0.34
N ARG A 128 3.98 -4.95 0.46
CA ARG A 128 2.66 -5.38 0.90
C ARG A 128 1.62 -4.33 0.58
N VAL A 129 0.60 -4.69 -0.17
CA VAL A 129 -0.56 -3.85 -0.40
C VAL A 129 -1.78 -4.54 0.18
N LYS A 130 -2.41 -3.91 1.17
CA LYS A 130 -3.64 -4.40 1.79
C LYS A 130 -4.81 -3.47 1.53
N ILE A 131 -5.91 -3.99 1.04
CA ILE A 131 -7.20 -3.31 0.90
C ILE A 131 -8.21 -4.15 1.68
N GLU A 132 -8.83 -3.62 2.73
CA GLU A 132 -9.69 -4.40 3.62
C GLU A 132 -10.77 -3.56 4.32
N ASP A 133 -11.67 -4.21 5.05
CA ASP A 133 -12.71 -3.58 5.86
C ASP A 133 -13.56 -2.58 5.04
N ASP A 134 -14.36 -3.06 4.09
CA ASP A 134 -15.25 -2.25 3.23
C ASP A 134 -14.55 -1.07 2.51
N VAL A 135 -14.00 -1.33 1.32
CA VAL A 135 -13.46 -0.29 0.44
C VAL A 135 -14.29 -0.16 -0.85
N PHE A 136 -14.80 1.04 -1.11
CA PHE A 136 -15.61 1.34 -2.30
C PHE A 136 -14.87 2.32 -3.20
N VAL A 137 -14.74 1.99 -4.49
CA VAL A 137 -14.08 2.85 -5.48
C VAL A 137 -14.99 3.02 -6.69
N ASP A 138 -15.44 4.25 -6.94
CA ASP A 138 -16.28 4.55 -8.12
C ASP A 138 -15.43 4.61 -9.40
N GLY A 139 -14.17 5.06 -9.29
CA GLY A 139 -13.21 5.09 -10.38
C GLY A 139 -12.48 3.76 -10.58
N ASN A 140 -11.27 3.84 -11.13
CA ASN A 140 -10.40 2.70 -11.36
C ASN A 140 -9.53 2.41 -10.13
N VAL A 141 -9.17 1.14 -9.96
CA VAL A 141 -8.15 0.69 -9.02
C VAL A 141 -6.92 0.20 -9.80
N THR A 142 -5.74 0.67 -9.42
CA THR A 142 -4.46 0.19 -9.96
C THR A 142 -3.52 -0.12 -8.81
N VAL A 143 -3.01 -1.34 -8.77
CA VAL A 143 -1.99 -1.79 -7.83
C VAL A 143 -0.81 -2.33 -8.64
N THR A 144 0.39 -1.78 -8.44
CA THR A 144 1.61 -2.24 -9.10
C THR A 144 2.73 -2.37 -8.08
N THR A 145 3.26 -3.57 -7.87
CA THR A 145 4.34 -3.78 -6.87
C THR A 145 5.73 -3.85 -7.49
N ASN A 146 5.82 -4.09 -8.81
CA ASN A 146 7.05 -4.07 -9.62
C ASN A 146 8.07 -5.18 -9.30
N VAL A 147 9.11 -4.95 -8.51
CA VAL A 147 10.23 -5.90 -8.38
C VAL A 147 10.37 -6.35 -6.93
N GLY A 148 10.09 -7.61 -6.64
CA GLY A 148 10.07 -8.12 -5.28
C GLY A 148 9.29 -9.41 -5.18
N ASN A 149 9.33 -10.08 -4.03
CA ASN A 149 8.33 -11.12 -3.74
C ASN A 149 7.22 -10.44 -2.95
N ASP A 150 6.19 -10.02 -3.66
CA ASP A 150 5.19 -9.09 -3.17
C ASP A 150 3.94 -9.81 -2.66
N HIS A 151 3.18 -9.10 -1.83
CA HIS A 151 1.92 -9.61 -1.30
C HIS A 151 0.82 -8.57 -1.46
N VAL A 152 -0.16 -8.89 -2.31
CA VAL A 152 -1.38 -8.10 -2.48
C VAL A 152 -2.53 -8.86 -1.82
N ASP A 153 -3.16 -8.23 -0.84
CA ASP A 153 -4.25 -8.78 -0.04
C ASP A 153 -5.46 -7.84 -0.15
N ILE A 154 -6.52 -8.31 -0.82
CA ILE A 154 -7.73 -7.55 -1.12
C ILE A 154 -8.92 -8.27 -0.50
N GLU A 155 -9.60 -7.63 0.43
CA GLU A 155 -10.77 -8.14 1.13
C GLU A 155 -11.85 -7.06 1.10
N GLU A 156 -13.10 -7.42 0.83
CA GLU A 156 -14.26 -6.49 0.86
C GLU A 156 -14.07 -5.24 -0.05
N LEU A 157 -13.51 -5.43 -1.25
CA LEU A 157 -13.35 -4.36 -2.24
C LEU A 157 -14.48 -4.35 -3.26
N HIS A 158 -15.13 -3.20 -3.43
CA HIS A 158 -16.13 -2.95 -4.47
C HIS A 158 -15.63 -1.88 -5.45
N VAL A 159 -15.50 -2.22 -6.74
CA VAL A 159 -15.02 -1.30 -7.78
C VAL A 159 -16.05 -1.14 -8.89
N THR A 160 -16.43 0.11 -9.18
CA THR A 160 -17.31 0.42 -10.32
C THR A 160 -16.51 0.51 -11.63
N GLY A 161 -15.34 1.14 -11.59
CA GLY A 161 -14.43 1.22 -12.73
C GLY A 161 -13.65 -0.08 -12.98
N THR A 162 -12.54 0.05 -13.71
CA THR A 162 -11.64 -1.08 -13.99
C THR A 162 -10.65 -1.32 -12.85
N THR A 163 -10.23 -2.57 -12.70
CA THR A 163 -9.19 -2.96 -11.75
C THR A 163 -7.98 -3.50 -12.50
N SER A 164 -6.79 -3.03 -12.15
CA SER A 164 -5.51 -3.58 -12.60
C SER A 164 -4.67 -3.93 -11.38
N VAL A 165 -4.23 -5.18 -11.28
CA VAL A 165 -3.22 -5.63 -10.31
C VAL A 165 -2.07 -6.21 -11.12
N ASP A 166 -0.85 -5.72 -10.90
CA ASP A 166 0.37 -6.18 -11.58
C ASP A 166 1.50 -6.32 -10.56
N THR A 167 1.90 -7.56 -10.26
CA THR A 167 2.94 -7.80 -9.24
C THR A 167 4.36 -7.82 -9.82
N GLY A 168 4.52 -7.96 -11.14
CA GLY A 168 5.79 -7.74 -11.83
C GLY A 168 6.78 -8.90 -11.76
N LEU A 169 7.93 -8.71 -11.12
CA LEU A 169 9.03 -9.68 -11.08
C LEU A 169 9.23 -10.22 -9.67
N GLY A 170 9.15 -11.53 -9.50
CA GLY A 170 9.47 -12.24 -8.25
C GLY A 170 8.46 -13.33 -7.96
N ASN A 171 8.49 -13.96 -6.78
CA ASN A 171 7.48 -14.96 -6.43
C ASN A 171 6.40 -14.31 -5.59
N ASP A 172 5.31 -13.95 -6.24
CA ASP A 172 4.29 -13.09 -5.69
C ASP A 172 3.12 -13.89 -5.12
N LYS A 173 2.38 -13.22 -4.25
CA LYS A 173 1.17 -13.74 -3.66
C LYS A 173 0.05 -12.71 -3.78
N VAL A 174 -1.06 -13.11 -4.37
CA VAL A 174 -2.29 -12.32 -4.47
C VAL A 174 -3.43 -13.08 -3.80
N GLU A 175 -4.09 -12.46 -2.83
CA GLU A 175 -5.31 -12.99 -2.22
C GLU A 175 -6.43 -11.97 -2.43
N ILE A 176 -7.54 -12.41 -3.02
CA ILE A 176 -8.73 -11.60 -3.23
C ILE A 176 -9.93 -12.33 -2.64
N GLU A 177 -10.56 -11.71 -1.65
CA GLU A 177 -11.65 -12.28 -0.87
C GLU A 177 -12.85 -11.32 -0.84
N GLN A 178 -14.07 -11.85 -0.92
CA GLN A 178 -15.32 -11.10 -0.71
C GLN A 178 -15.39 -9.78 -1.52
N SER A 179 -15.01 -9.82 -2.80
CA SER A 179 -14.81 -8.60 -3.61
C SER A 179 -15.65 -8.61 -4.89
N GLU A 180 -16.09 -7.43 -5.32
CA GLU A 180 -16.96 -7.23 -6.47
C GLU A 180 -16.34 -6.25 -7.48
N PHE A 181 -16.15 -6.72 -8.71
CA PHE A 181 -15.63 -5.94 -9.83
C PHE A 181 -16.71 -5.70 -10.87
N SER A 182 -17.27 -4.49 -10.90
CA SER A 182 -18.29 -4.12 -11.89
C SER A 182 -17.67 -3.87 -13.27
N GLY A 183 -16.52 -3.18 -13.31
CA GLY A 183 -15.71 -3.05 -14.51
C GLY A 183 -14.77 -4.24 -14.70
N ALA A 184 -14.07 -4.25 -15.85
CA ALA A 184 -13.12 -5.32 -16.15
C ALA A 184 -11.97 -5.31 -15.15
N ALA A 185 -11.60 -6.50 -14.67
CA ALA A 185 -10.43 -6.70 -13.83
C ALA A 185 -9.34 -7.41 -14.63
N THR A 186 -8.11 -6.91 -14.54
CA THR A 186 -6.91 -7.55 -15.08
C THR A 186 -5.93 -7.77 -13.93
N ILE A 187 -5.62 -9.02 -13.64
CA ILE A 187 -4.70 -9.40 -12.56
C ILE A 187 -3.53 -10.15 -13.22
N LEU A 188 -2.34 -9.58 -13.15
CA LEU A 188 -1.11 -10.08 -13.75
C LEU A 188 -0.13 -10.39 -12.62
N LEU A 189 0.34 -11.64 -12.54
CA LEU A 189 1.34 -12.04 -11.53
C LEU A 189 2.78 -11.85 -12.04
N GLY A 190 2.98 -11.89 -13.36
CA GLY A 190 4.25 -11.51 -13.99
C GLY A 190 5.25 -12.67 -14.07
N ASP A 191 6.54 -12.40 -13.84
CA ASP A 191 7.59 -13.43 -13.89
C ASP A 191 7.83 -13.98 -12.49
N GLY A 192 7.67 -15.29 -12.27
CA GLY A 192 7.66 -15.79 -10.90
C GLY A 192 7.33 -17.26 -10.72
N ASN A 193 7.10 -17.66 -9.48
CA ASN A 193 6.31 -18.85 -9.19
C ASN A 193 5.23 -18.42 -8.23
N ASP A 194 4.15 -17.94 -8.81
CA ASP A 194 3.22 -17.07 -8.13
C ASP A 194 2.05 -17.86 -7.58
N ARG A 195 1.34 -17.24 -6.64
CA ARG A 195 0.15 -17.81 -6.03
C ARG A 195 -0.95 -16.79 -6.04
N ILE A 196 -2.08 -17.16 -6.61
CA ILE A 196 -3.31 -16.41 -6.46
C ILE A 196 -4.40 -17.24 -5.80
N LYS A 197 -5.09 -16.63 -4.84
CA LYS A 197 -6.29 -17.15 -4.21
C LYS A 197 -7.44 -16.19 -4.51
N LEU A 198 -8.56 -16.73 -4.99
CA LEU A 198 -9.83 -16.03 -5.14
C LEU A 198 -10.89 -16.75 -4.30
N GLU A 199 -11.54 -16.04 -3.39
CA GLU A 199 -12.63 -16.57 -2.54
C GLU A 199 -13.79 -15.57 -2.51
N ASP A 200 -15.02 -16.01 -2.82
CA ASP A 200 -16.20 -15.11 -2.83
C ASP A 200 -16.01 -13.86 -3.72
N VAL A 201 -15.53 -14.06 -4.95
CA VAL A 201 -15.24 -12.95 -5.90
C VAL A 201 -16.23 -12.95 -7.06
N SER A 202 -16.75 -11.77 -7.41
CA SER A 202 -17.61 -11.60 -8.59
C SER A 202 -17.01 -10.63 -9.62
N PHE A 203 -17.02 -11.05 -10.88
CA PHE A 203 -16.66 -10.23 -12.04
C PHE A 203 -17.92 -9.97 -12.88
N ALA A 204 -18.35 -8.71 -13.02
CA ALA A 204 -19.50 -8.39 -13.86
C ALA A 204 -19.11 -8.22 -15.34
N ALA A 205 -17.87 -7.82 -15.61
CA ALA A 205 -17.32 -7.61 -16.94
C ALA A 205 -16.19 -8.60 -17.25
N ALA A 206 -15.90 -8.77 -18.56
CA ALA A 206 -14.86 -9.68 -19.03
C ALA A 206 -13.51 -9.34 -18.39
N SER A 207 -12.98 -10.29 -17.62
CA SER A 207 -11.80 -10.12 -16.77
C SER A 207 -10.74 -11.17 -17.07
N THR A 208 -9.50 -10.89 -16.70
CA THR A 208 -8.37 -11.79 -16.92
C THR A 208 -7.54 -11.92 -15.65
N VAL A 209 -7.15 -13.15 -15.35
CA VAL A 209 -6.16 -13.48 -14.35
C VAL A 209 -5.06 -14.26 -15.06
N ASP A 210 -3.85 -13.74 -15.04
CA ASP A 210 -2.71 -14.28 -15.75
C ASP A 210 -1.56 -14.56 -14.78
N GLY A 211 -1.16 -15.82 -14.68
CA GLY A 211 0.00 -16.24 -13.90
C GLY A 211 1.34 -15.77 -14.48
N GLY A 212 1.38 -15.42 -15.76
CA GLY A 212 2.59 -14.97 -16.44
C GLY A 212 3.62 -16.08 -16.66
N ASN A 213 4.91 -15.76 -16.49
CA ASN A 213 5.98 -16.71 -16.73
C ASN A 213 6.35 -17.46 -15.44
N GLY A 214 6.25 -18.78 -15.47
CA GLY A 214 6.83 -19.64 -14.45
C GLY A 214 5.92 -20.78 -14.04
N THR A 215 5.95 -21.16 -12.76
CA THR A 215 5.08 -22.24 -12.23
C THR A 215 4.11 -21.68 -11.20
N ASP A 216 2.96 -21.28 -11.70
CA ASP A 216 1.99 -20.50 -10.93
C ASP A 216 0.87 -21.37 -10.38
N LYS A 217 0.25 -20.93 -9.29
CA LYS A 217 -0.80 -21.66 -8.60
C LYS A 217 -2.03 -20.79 -8.42
N LEU A 218 -3.17 -21.37 -8.76
CA LEU A 218 -4.47 -20.75 -8.64
C LEU A 218 -5.35 -21.59 -7.71
N LYS A 219 -5.85 -20.96 -6.64
CA LYS A 219 -6.97 -21.48 -5.84
C LYS A 219 -8.19 -20.61 -6.08
N GLN A 220 -9.34 -21.24 -6.34
CA GLN A 220 -10.62 -20.56 -6.49
C GLN A 220 -11.68 -21.23 -5.61
N GLU A 221 -12.50 -20.41 -4.97
CA GLU A 221 -13.64 -20.80 -4.17
C GLU A 221 -14.73 -19.75 -4.39
N ASP A 222 -15.93 -20.18 -4.80
CA ASP A 222 -17.08 -19.28 -5.04
C ASP A 222 -16.80 -18.05 -5.92
N VAL A 223 -16.05 -18.27 -7.02
CA VAL A 223 -15.79 -17.24 -8.04
C VAL A 223 -16.85 -17.26 -9.14
N SER A 224 -17.40 -16.08 -9.48
CA SER A 224 -18.44 -15.94 -10.50
C SER A 224 -18.12 -14.86 -11.54
N GLY A 225 -18.71 -14.97 -12.72
CA GLY A 225 -18.56 -13.99 -13.80
C GLY A 225 -17.67 -14.43 -14.97
N PRO A 226 -17.52 -13.59 -16.00
CA PRO A 226 -16.69 -13.89 -17.15
C PRO A 226 -15.23 -13.56 -16.85
N VAL A 227 -14.48 -14.54 -16.37
CA VAL A 227 -13.03 -14.43 -16.09
C VAL A 227 -12.26 -15.49 -16.86
N ASN A 228 -11.20 -15.06 -17.54
CA ASN A 228 -10.27 -15.93 -18.23
C ASN A 228 -9.01 -16.15 -17.38
N TYR A 229 -8.59 -17.41 -17.25
CA TYR A 229 -7.40 -17.79 -16.50
C TYR A 229 -6.31 -18.22 -17.48
N LEU A 230 -5.16 -17.55 -17.43
CA LEU A 230 -4.02 -17.77 -18.30
C LEU A 230 -2.80 -18.20 -17.48
N ASN A 231 -1.96 -19.06 -18.06
CA ASN A 231 -0.68 -19.48 -17.48
C ASN A 231 -0.77 -20.10 -16.08
N PHE A 232 -1.78 -20.95 -15.85
CA PHE A 232 -1.86 -21.85 -14.70
C PHE A 232 -1.86 -23.32 -15.17
N PRO A 233 -1.20 -24.25 -14.46
CA PRO A 233 -1.17 -25.67 -14.79
C PRO A 233 -2.49 -26.42 -14.52
#